data_AF-A0A842W147-F1
#
_entry.id   AF-A0A842W147-F1
#
_cell.length_a   1.000
_cell.length_b   1.000
_cell.length_c   1.000
_cell.angle_alpha   90.00
_cell.angle_beta   90.00
_cell.angle_gamma   90.00
#
_symmetry.space_group_name_H-M   'P 1'
#
loop_
_entity.id
_entity.type
_entity.pdbx_description
1 polymer ?
#
loop_
_entity_poly.entity_id
_entity_poly.type
_entity_poly.pdbx_seq_one_letter_code
_entity_poly.pdbx_strand_id
1 'polypeptide(L)'
;MAKKELFIKRVYEIVNELKIPLIDERVYYKVALSESKADAIVQFRFEEDESVIRGFLGLAEYFHTVVIKKKEKFYIPNGSTLFKLESS
;
A
#
# COMPACT_ATOMS: atom_id res chain seq x y z
N MET A 1 7.97 1.29 -17.28
CA MET A 1 6.95 2.35 -17.16
C MET A 1 5.55 1.75 -17.18
N ALA A 2 5.12 1.09 -18.27
CA ALA A 2 3.77 0.48 -18.37
C ALA A 2 3.40 -0.47 -17.21
N LYS A 3 4.35 -1.32 -16.74
CA LYS A 3 4.10 -2.23 -15.62
C LYS A 3 3.80 -1.52 -14.30
N LYS A 4 4.44 -0.38 -14.05
CA LYS A 4 4.26 0.39 -12.82
C LYS A 4 2.94 1.14 -12.80
N GLU A 5 2.53 1.69 -13.94
CA GLU A 5 1.22 2.33 -14.09
C GLU A 5 0.09 1.31 -13.95
N LEU A 6 0.25 0.12 -14.54
CA LEU A 6 -0.70 -0.97 -14.39
C LEU A 6 -0.81 -1.44 -12.94
N PHE A 7 0.32 -1.63 -12.26
CA PHE A 7 0.37 -1.94 -10.83
C PHE A 7 -0.39 -0.90 -9.99
N ILE A 8 -0.09 0.40 -10.16
CA ILE A 8 -0.78 1.47 -9.43
C ILE A 8 -2.27 1.40 -9.72
N LYS A 9 -2.68 1.34 -11.00
CA LYS A 9 -4.09 1.28 -11.39
C LYS A 9 -4.82 0.11 -10.71
N ARG A 10 -4.22 -1.08 -10.67
CA ARG A 10 -4.79 -2.25 -10.00
C ARG A 10 -4.97 -2.04 -8.50
N VAL A 11 -3.98 -1.44 -7.83
CA VAL A 11 -4.13 -1.13 -6.39
C VAL A 11 -5.32 -0.20 -6.16
N TYR A 12 -5.51 0.84 -6.97
CA TYR A 12 -6.66 1.74 -6.82
C TYR A 12 -7.99 1.04 -7.10
N GLU A 13 -8.07 0.18 -8.11
CA GLU A 13 -9.29 -0.58 -8.41
C GLU A 13 -9.70 -1.45 -7.23
N ILE A 14 -8.76 -2.22 -6.67
CA ILE A 14 -9.03 -3.14 -5.56
C ILE A 14 -9.29 -2.38 -4.24
N VAL A 15 -8.56 -1.30 -3.97
CA VAL A 15 -8.82 -0.44 -2.80
C VAL A 15 -10.27 0.09 -2.81
N ASN A 16 -10.75 0.54 -3.97
CA ASN A 16 -12.12 1.03 -4.11
C ASN A 16 -13.16 -0.10 -3.97
N GLU A 17 -12.88 -1.29 -4.53
CA GLU A 17 -13.71 -2.49 -4.37
C GLU A 17 -13.88 -2.85 -2.88
N LEU A 18 -12.77 -2.85 -2.13
CA LEU A 18 -12.74 -3.17 -0.70
C LEU A 18 -13.13 -1.99 0.21
N LYS A 19 -13.42 -0.81 -0.37
CA LYS A 19 -13.76 0.44 0.36
C LYS A 19 -12.73 0.84 1.43
N ILE A 20 -11.45 0.55 1.18
CA ILE A 20 -10.37 0.88 2.09
C ILE A 20 -10.00 2.36 1.93
N PRO A 21 -9.83 3.14 3.01
CA PRO A 21 -9.37 4.52 2.90
C PRO A 21 -7.94 4.58 2.35
N LEU A 22 -7.74 5.34 1.27
CA LEU A 22 -6.43 5.56 0.66
C LEU A 22 -6.00 7.03 0.74
N ILE A 23 -4.83 7.25 1.32
CA ILE A 23 -4.18 8.56 1.47
C ILE A 23 -3.12 8.68 0.36
N ASP A 24 -3.38 9.54 -0.62
CA ASP A 24 -2.41 9.85 -1.69
C ASP A 24 -1.61 11.11 -1.36
N GLU A 25 -0.29 11.01 -1.37
CA GLU A 25 0.64 12.14 -1.18
C GLU A 25 0.39 13.32 -2.13
N ARG A 26 -0.31 13.10 -3.26
CA ARG A 26 -0.69 14.17 -4.20
C ARG A 26 -1.82 15.05 -3.70
N VAL A 27 -2.66 14.53 -2.79
CA VAL A 27 -3.83 15.22 -2.25
C VAL A 27 -3.50 15.86 -0.89
N TYR A 28 -2.67 15.19 -0.09
CA TYR A 28 -2.31 15.64 1.25
C TYR A 28 -0.96 16.33 1.27
N TYR A 29 -0.90 17.55 1.84
CA TYR A 29 0.27 18.43 1.87
C TYR A 29 1.57 17.77 2.36
N LYS A 30 1.49 16.82 3.32
CA LYS A 30 2.67 16.11 3.85
C LYS A 30 2.30 14.75 4.44
N VAL A 31 2.64 13.69 3.72
CA VAL A 31 2.57 12.30 4.22
C VAL A 31 3.94 11.89 4.76
N ALA A 32 4.12 11.96 6.08
CA ALA A 32 5.35 11.56 6.74
C ALA A 32 5.28 10.09 7.20
N LEU A 33 5.95 9.20 6.46
CA LEU A 33 6.20 7.81 6.83
C LEU A 33 7.67 7.65 7.20
N SER A 34 7.95 7.14 8.41
CA SER A 34 9.30 6.84 8.88
C SER A 34 9.47 5.33 9.01
N GLU A 35 10.03 4.69 7.97
CA GLU A 35 10.31 3.24 7.99
C GLU A 35 11.27 2.87 9.12
N SER A 36 12.20 3.77 9.48
CA SER A 36 13.22 3.58 10.52
C SER A 36 12.68 3.47 11.96
N LYS A 37 11.40 3.75 12.19
CA LYS A 37 10.75 3.65 13.51
C LYS A 37 9.86 2.41 13.64
N ALA A 38 9.76 1.61 12.59
CA ALA A 38 9.03 0.35 12.66
C ALA A 38 9.94 -0.74 13.23
N ASP A 39 9.44 -1.49 14.21
CA ASP A 39 10.13 -2.65 14.77
C ASP A 39 10.15 -3.81 13.77
N ALA A 40 9.15 -3.86 12.88
CA ALA A 40 9.04 -4.86 11.81
C ALA A 40 8.59 -4.23 10.49
N ILE A 41 9.21 -4.64 9.39
CA ILE A 41 8.81 -4.26 8.03
C ILE A 41 8.50 -5.53 7.25
N VAL A 42 7.28 -5.64 6.73
CA VAL A 42 6.83 -6.76 5.89
C VAL A 42 6.68 -6.25 4.45
N GLN A 43 7.44 -6.82 3.52
CA GLN A 43 7.46 -6.39 2.13
C GLN A 43 6.68 -7.37 1.23
N PHE A 44 5.73 -6.82 0.50
CA PHE A 44 4.99 -7.45 -0.57
C PHE A 44 5.54 -6.94 -1.89
N ARG A 45 5.87 -7.88 -2.78
CA ARG A 45 6.43 -7.58 -4.09
C ARG A 45 5.49 -8.08 -5.17
N PHE A 46 4.96 -7.14 -5.95
CA PHE A 46 4.11 -7.47 -7.08
C PHE A 46 4.97 -7.91 -8.28
N GLU A 47 4.77 -9.15 -8.70
CA GLU A 47 5.40 -9.77 -9.88
C GLU A 47 4.31 -10.27 -10.85
N GLU A 48 3.37 -9.38 -11.17
CA GLU A 48 2.21 -9.67 -12.05
C GLU A 48 1.14 -10.59 -11.43
N ASP A 49 1.29 -10.94 -10.14
CA ASP A 49 0.28 -11.66 -9.38
C ASP A 49 -0.61 -10.71 -8.56
N GLU A 50 -1.87 -10.58 -8.97
CA GLU A 50 -2.87 -9.74 -8.27
C GLU A 50 -3.21 -10.26 -6.86
N SER A 51 -2.95 -11.53 -6.56
CA SER A 51 -3.18 -12.11 -5.23
C SER A 51 -2.33 -11.40 -4.15
N VAL A 52 -1.14 -10.91 -4.52
CA VAL A 52 -0.25 -10.15 -3.64
C VAL A 52 -0.88 -8.81 -3.26
N ILE A 53 -1.50 -8.12 -4.22
CA ILE A 53 -2.18 -6.84 -3.97
C ILE A 53 -3.40 -7.09 -3.07
N ARG A 54 -4.21 -8.11 -3.38
CA ARG A 54 -5.39 -8.46 -2.56
C ARG A 54 -4.99 -8.87 -1.15
N GLY A 55 -3.92 -9.64 -0.98
CA GLY A 55 -3.39 -10.02 0.33
C GLY A 55 -2.94 -8.80 1.14
N PHE A 56 -2.17 -7.90 0.52
CA PHE A 56 -1.76 -6.65 1.15
C PHE A 56 -2.95 -5.79 1.57
N LEU A 57 -3.92 -5.57 0.68
CA LEU A 57 -5.10 -4.74 0.96
C LEU A 57 -6.05 -5.40 1.97
N GLY A 58 -6.17 -6.72 1.95
CA GLY A 58 -6.94 -7.48 2.95
C GLY A 58 -6.40 -7.27 4.37
N LEU A 59 -5.10 -7.03 4.55
CA LEU A 59 -4.55 -6.62 5.85
C LEU A 59 -5.06 -5.25 6.30
N ALA A 60 -5.18 -4.28 5.38
CA ALA A 60 -5.72 -2.97 5.73
C ALA A 60 -7.18 -3.06 6.18
N GLU A 61 -7.98 -3.89 5.49
CA GLU A 61 -9.36 -4.17 5.86
C GLU A 61 -9.43 -4.89 7.23
N TYR A 62 -8.64 -5.95 7.42
CA TYR A 62 -8.59 -6.74 8.65
C TYR A 62 -8.20 -5.90 9.88
N PHE A 63 -7.21 -5.02 9.73
CA PHE A 63 -6.77 -4.14 10.82
C PHE A 63 -7.57 -2.84 10.93
N HIS A 64 -8.61 -2.66 10.10
CA HIS A 64 -9.43 -1.44 10.04
C HIS A 64 -8.58 -0.16 9.96
N THR A 65 -7.58 -0.16 9.08
CA THR A 65 -6.59 0.90 8.93
C THR A 65 -6.61 1.48 7.51
N VAL A 66 -5.71 2.42 7.25
CA VAL A 66 -5.61 3.15 5.99
C VAL A 66 -4.43 2.66 5.15
N VAL A 67 -4.56 2.77 3.83
CA VAL A 67 -3.46 2.58 2.88
C VAL A 67 -2.88 3.94 2.54
N ILE A 68 -1.56 4.05 2.58
CA ILE A 68 -0.85 5.28 2.27
C ILE A 68 -0.03 5.07 1.00
N LYS A 69 -0.24 5.92 -0.01
CA LYS A 69 0.57 5.92 -1.23
C LYS A 69 1.68 6.95 -1.12
N LYS A 70 2.91 6.51 -1.39
CA LYS A 70 4.10 7.37 -1.49
C LYS A 70 4.95 6.93 -2.69
N LYS A 71 5.08 7.81 -3.68
CA LYS A 71 5.62 7.53 -5.01
C LYS A 71 4.90 6.34 -5.67
N GLU A 72 5.65 5.31 -6.02
CA GLU A 72 5.18 4.07 -6.66
C GLU A 72 5.01 2.93 -5.64
N LYS A 73 4.83 3.27 -4.35
CA LYS A 73 4.76 2.32 -3.25
C LYS A 73 3.55 2.60 -2.37
N PHE A 74 3.05 1.55 -1.74
CA PHE A 74 1.92 1.61 -0.82
C PHE A 74 2.33 1.06 0.54
N TYR A 75 1.73 1.62 1.59
CA TYR A 75 2.09 1.31 2.97
C TYR A 75 0.84 1.15 3.80
N ILE A 76 0.88 0.22 4.75
CA ILE A 76 -0.11 0.08 5.81
C ILE A 76 0.64 0.18 7.14
N PRO A 77 0.47 1.28 7.89
CA PRO A 77 0.97 1.35 9.25
C PRO A 77 0.06 0.57 10.19
N ASN A 78 0.63 -0.27 11.06
CA ASN A 78 -0.09 -0.95 12.12
C ASN A 78 0.79 -1.13 13.37
N GLY A 79 0.57 -0.31 14.39
CA GLY A 79 1.39 -0.32 15.61
C GLY A 79 2.87 -0.08 15.27
N SER A 80 3.74 -1.01 15.66
CA SER A 80 5.17 -0.99 15.32
C SER A 80 5.52 -1.77 14.04
N THR A 81 4.53 -2.32 13.32
CA THR A 81 4.74 -3.00 12.05
C THR A 81 4.37 -2.08 10.88
N LEU A 82 5.19 -2.10 9.84
CA LEU A 82 4.93 -1.42 8.58
C LEU A 82 4.84 -2.45 7.45
N PHE A 83 3.66 -2.61 6.86
CA PHE A 83 3.51 -3.39 5.64
C PHE A 83 3.76 -2.47 4.44
N LYS A 84 4.50 -2.97 3.46
CA LYS A 84 4.90 -2.21 2.28
C LYS A 84 4.66 -3.03 1.04
N LEU A 85 4.01 -2.44 0.05
CA LEU A 85 3.78 -3.03 -1.27
C LEU A 85 4.52 -2.22 -2.33
N GLU A 86 5.33 -2.92 -3.13
CA GLU A 86 6.05 -2.35 -4.26
C GLU A 86 6.04 -3.29 -5.47
N SER A 87 6.17 -2.73 -6.68
CA SER A 87 6.41 -3.50 -7.90
C SER A 87 7.90 -3.67 -8.13
N SER A 88 8.30 -4.84 -8.62
CA SER A 88 9.62 -5.08 -9.23
C SER A 88 9.79 -4.29 -10.54
#